data_AF-A0A0M3RAD3-F1
#
_entry.id   AF-A0A0M3RAD3-F1
#
_cell.length_a   1.000
_cell.length_b   1.000
_cell.length_c   1.000
_cell.angle_alpha   90.00
_cell.angle_beta   90.00
_cell.angle_gamma   90.00
#
_symmetry.space_group_name_H-M   'P 1'
#
loop_
_entity.id
_entity.type
_entity.pdbx_description
1 polymer ?
#
loop_
_entity_poly.entity_id
_entity_poly.type
_entity_poly.pdbx_seq_one_letter_code
_entity_poly.pdbx_strand_id
1 'polypeptide(L)'
;MTIASMSDLQTTKLAVEEFKTAHPDLFDRFVHLIHLTRQLQFKFHYMGCLLLNVNPDKYSPKCIDEFVIDLYKKELSGLKNARGFSVLKQLLTENYQEIGYANICKLALGEAPKSLIGASVVK
;
A
#
# COMPACT_ATOMS: atom_id res chain seq x y z
N MET A 1 -2.24 16.87 -6.54
CA MET A 1 -2.99 15.61 -6.41
C MET A 1 -3.34 15.19 -7.82
N THR A 2 -2.76 14.09 -8.29
CA THR A 2 -3.02 13.54 -9.62
C THR A 2 -4.32 12.76 -9.56
N ILE A 3 -5.26 13.06 -10.45
CA ILE A 3 -6.46 12.22 -10.63
C ILE A 3 -5.97 10.98 -11.37
N ALA A 4 -6.02 9.82 -10.71
CA ALA A 4 -5.65 8.55 -11.32
C ALA A 4 -6.49 8.33 -12.59
N SER A 5 -5.82 8.07 -13.73
CA SER A 5 -6.53 7.75 -14.96
C SER A 5 -7.05 6.31 -14.92
N MET A 6 -8.07 5.99 -15.73
CA MET A 6 -8.55 4.61 -15.88
C MET A 6 -7.42 3.68 -16.34
N SER A 7 -6.59 4.14 -17.27
CA SER A 7 -5.48 3.35 -17.80
C SER A 7 -4.46 3.03 -16.71
N ASP A 8 -4.08 4.01 -15.88
CA ASP A 8 -3.09 3.78 -14.81
C ASP A 8 -3.62 2.78 -13.78
N LEU A 9 -4.91 2.88 -13.42
CA LEU A 9 -5.56 1.94 -12.51
C LEU A 9 -5.65 0.53 -13.09
N GLN A 10 -5.90 0.39 -14.40
CA GLN A 10 -5.92 -0.90 -15.08
C GLN A 10 -4.54 -1.53 -15.16
N THR A 11 -3.53 -0.76 -15.58
CA THR A 11 -2.13 -1.22 -15.63
C THR A 11 -1.66 -1.65 -14.24
N THR A 12 -1.92 -0.84 -13.22
CA THR A 12 -1.56 -1.19 -11.84
C THR A 12 -2.29 -2.44 -11.38
N LYS A 13 -3.57 -2.62 -11.74
CA LYS A 13 -4.31 -3.84 -11.40
C LYS A 13 -3.66 -5.08 -12.01
N LEU A 14 -3.25 -5.02 -13.28
CA LEU A 14 -2.56 -6.14 -13.93
C LEU A 14 -1.25 -6.47 -13.20
N ALA A 15 -0.45 -5.46 -12.86
CA ALA A 15 0.78 -5.65 -12.09
C ALA A 15 0.51 -6.27 -10.69
N VAL A 16 -0.59 -5.90 -10.04
CA VAL A 16 -1.03 -6.48 -8.77
C VAL A 16 -1.43 -7.96 -8.92
N GLU A 17 -2.16 -8.33 -9.97
CA GLU A 17 -2.55 -9.72 -10.23
C GLU A 17 -1.35 -10.59 -10.63
N GLU A 18 -0.42 -10.05 -11.41
CA GLU A 18 0.85 -10.70 -11.72
C GLU A 18 1.68 -10.94 -10.45
N PHE A 19 1.79 -9.91 -9.59
CA PHE A 19 2.45 -10.02 -8.30
C PHE A 19 1.81 -11.08 -7.40
N LYS A 20 0.47 -11.11 -7.31
CA LYS A 20 -0.28 -12.12 -6.57
C LYS A 20 0.01 -13.54 -7.07
N THR A 21 0.06 -13.72 -8.39
CA THR A 21 0.30 -15.02 -9.02
C THR A 21 1.74 -15.48 -8.84
N ALA A 22 2.71 -14.57 -8.96
CA ALA A 22 4.13 -14.87 -8.84
C ALA A 22 4.61 -15.07 -7.39
N HIS A 23 3.99 -14.36 -6.44
CA HIS A 23 4.39 -14.35 -5.03
C HIS A 23 3.20 -14.38 -4.07
N PRO A 24 2.39 -15.46 -4.06
CA PRO A 24 1.15 -15.54 -3.27
C PRO A 24 1.38 -15.32 -1.77
N ASP A 25 2.39 -15.96 -1.17
CA ASP A 25 2.71 -15.79 0.26
C ASP A 25 3.06 -14.35 0.63
N LEU A 26 3.74 -13.64 -0.29
CA LEU A 26 4.14 -12.25 -0.08
C LEU A 26 2.95 -11.31 -0.27
N PHE A 27 2.07 -11.63 -1.22
CA PHE A 27 0.82 -10.94 -1.44
C PHE A 27 -0.10 -11.05 -0.22
N ASP A 28 -0.26 -12.24 0.35
CA ASP A 28 -1.08 -12.44 1.55
C ASP A 28 -0.57 -11.63 2.74
N ARG A 29 0.76 -11.58 2.95
CA ARG A 29 1.36 -10.72 3.98
C ARG A 29 1.13 -9.23 3.71
N PHE A 30 1.19 -8.82 2.44
CA PHE A 30 0.87 -7.45 2.07
C PHE A 30 -0.59 -7.11 2.36
N VAL A 31 -1.52 -8.01 2.04
CA VAL A 31 -2.95 -7.88 2.36
C VAL A 31 -3.17 -7.80 3.88
N HIS A 32 -2.51 -8.65 4.68
CA HIS A 32 -2.56 -8.57 6.13
C HIS A 32 -2.08 -7.22 6.66
N LEU A 33 -0.98 -6.69 6.11
CA LEU A 33 -0.47 -5.37 6.48
C LEU A 33 -1.46 -4.25 6.10
N ILE A 34 -2.12 -4.33 4.95
CA ILE A 34 -3.18 -3.39 4.55
C ILE A 34 -4.33 -3.42 5.57
N HIS A 35 -4.76 -4.61 6.00
CA HIS A 35 -5.80 -4.75 7.02
C HIS A 35 -5.37 -4.17 8.37
N LEU A 36 -4.16 -4.48 8.82
CA LEU A 36 -3.61 -3.93 10.06
C LEU A 36 -3.57 -2.39 10.02
N THR A 37 -3.10 -1.83 8.90
CA THR A 37 -3.06 -0.38 8.67
C THR A 37 -4.45 0.24 8.80
N ARG A 38 -5.50 -0.41 8.24
CA ARG A 38 -6.89 0.05 8.38
C ARG A 38 -7.41 -0.06 9.81
N GLN A 39 -7.12 -1.15 10.51
CA GLN A 39 -7.58 -1.38 11.89
C GLN A 39 -6.97 -0.38 12.87
N LEU A 40 -5.70 -0.03 12.68
CA LEU A 40 -5.01 1.00 13.46
C LEU A 40 -5.37 2.43 13.02
N GLN A 41 -6.23 2.59 12.01
CA GLN A 41 -6.59 3.88 11.42
C GLN A 41 -5.39 4.68 10.89
N PHE A 42 -4.32 3.98 10.52
CA PHE A 42 -3.14 4.59 9.92
C PHE A 42 -3.41 4.92 8.45
N LYS A 43 -2.74 5.95 7.93
CA LYS A 43 -2.86 6.31 6.51
C LYS A 43 -2.07 5.32 5.66
N PHE A 44 -2.61 4.88 4.53
CA PHE A 44 -1.85 4.07 3.57
C PHE A 44 -0.58 4.76 3.07
N HIS A 45 -0.57 6.10 3.06
CA HIS A 45 0.63 6.86 2.72
C HIS A 45 1.75 6.67 3.77
N TYR A 46 1.40 6.57 5.05
CA TYR A 46 2.36 6.25 6.11
C TYR A 46 2.97 4.86 5.91
N MET A 47 2.11 3.85 5.64
CA MET A 47 2.55 2.50 5.30
C MET A 47 3.50 2.49 4.10
N GLY A 48 3.11 3.14 3.01
CA GLY A 48 3.90 3.23 1.78
C GLY A 48 5.28 3.85 2.00
N CYS A 49 5.35 4.97 2.72
CA CYS A 49 6.62 5.60 3.08
C CYS A 49 7.54 4.64 3.85
N LEU A 50 7.02 3.93 4.85
CA LEU A 50 7.83 2.98 5.64
C LEU A 50 8.31 1.76 4.83
N LEU A 51 7.49 1.28 3.88
CA LEU A 51 7.89 0.21 2.97
C LEU A 51 9.00 0.65 2.03
N LEU A 52 8.96 1.89 1.55
CA LEU A 52 9.96 2.44 0.62
C LEU A 52 11.16 3.11 1.32
N ASN A 53 11.21 3.15 2.65
CA ASN A 53 12.19 3.94 3.43
C ASN A 53 12.20 5.44 3.06
N VAL A 54 11.03 5.97 2.68
CA VAL A 54 10.82 7.41 2.45
C VAL A 54 10.39 8.06 3.77
N ASN A 55 10.76 9.31 4.00
CA ASN A 55 10.40 10.02 5.23
C ASN A 55 8.86 10.05 5.42
N PRO A 56 8.33 9.44 6.50
CA PRO A 56 6.89 9.39 6.77
C PRO A 56 6.34 10.58 7.57
N ASP A 57 7.15 11.54 8.02
CA ASP A 57 6.82 12.55 9.05
C ASP A 57 5.46 13.24 8.87
N LYS A 58 5.13 13.62 7.62
CA LYS A 58 3.86 14.30 7.31
C LYS A 58 2.62 13.41 7.48
N TYR A 59 2.81 12.10 7.46
CA TYR A 59 1.77 11.08 7.48
C TYR A 59 1.78 10.23 8.75
N SER A 60 2.76 10.44 9.63
CA SER A 60 2.87 9.77 10.91
C SER A 60 1.59 9.90 11.73
N PRO A 61 1.08 8.79 12.31
CA PRO A 61 -0.04 8.83 13.24
C PRO A 61 0.27 9.77 14.40
N LYS A 62 -0.70 10.62 14.77
CA LYS A 62 -0.57 11.53 15.91
C LYS A 62 -1.26 10.91 17.12
N CYS A 63 -0.67 11.11 18.30
CA CYS A 63 -1.26 10.68 19.58
C CYS A 63 -1.53 9.17 19.68
N ILE A 64 -0.69 8.35 19.05
CA ILE A 64 -0.71 6.90 19.19
C ILE A 64 0.42 6.48 20.13
N ASP A 65 0.15 5.48 20.95
CA ASP A 65 1.13 4.88 21.85
C ASP A 65 2.34 4.34 21.05
N GLU A 66 3.55 4.62 21.54
CA GLU A 66 4.80 4.23 20.89
C GLU A 66 4.90 2.70 20.72
N PHE A 67 4.39 1.93 21.68
CA PHE A 67 4.37 0.46 21.59
C PHE A 67 3.55 -0.03 20.39
N VAL A 68 2.42 0.62 20.09
CA VAL A 68 1.59 0.28 18.93
C VAL A 68 2.32 0.59 17.62
N ILE A 69 3.05 1.72 17.59
CA ILE A 69 3.89 2.09 16.44
C ILE A 69 5.00 1.05 16.22
N ASP A 70 5.65 0.60 17.28
CA ASP A 70 6.73 -0.38 17.21
C ASP A 70 6.24 -1.76 16.78
N LEU A 71 5.09 -2.21 17.28
CA LEU A 71 4.45 -3.45 16.83
C LEU A 71 4.14 -3.38 15.33
N TYR A 72 3.61 -2.25 14.86
CA TYR A 72 3.33 -2.04 13.45
C TYR A 72 4.62 -2.04 12.59
N LYS A 73 5.69 -1.38 13.04
CA LYS A 73 7.01 -1.41 12.37
C LYS A 73 7.64 -2.80 12.35
N LYS A 74 7.36 -3.64 13.35
CA LYS A 74 7.83 -5.04 13.39
C LYS A 74 7.17 -5.87 12.30
N GLU A 75 5.85 -5.76 12.12
CA GLU A 75 5.11 -6.43 11.04
C GLU A 75 5.62 -5.97 9.66
N LEU A 76 5.83 -4.66 9.49
CA LEU A 76 6.46 -4.09 8.29
C LEU A 76 7.84 -4.68 8.00
N SER A 77 8.68 -4.79 9.03
CA SER A 77 10.02 -5.38 8.91
C SER A 77 9.96 -6.85 8.50
N GLY A 78 8.98 -7.61 9.02
CA GLY A 78 8.73 -8.98 8.60
C GLY A 78 8.39 -9.10 7.10
N LEU A 79 7.62 -8.15 6.56
CA LEU A 79 7.34 -8.08 5.13
C LEU A 79 8.58 -7.67 4.31
N LYS A 80 9.35 -6.69 4.78
CA LYS A 80 10.56 -6.19 4.10
C LYS A 80 11.68 -7.23 4.01
N ASN A 81 11.78 -8.10 5.00
CA ASN A 81 12.77 -9.17 5.06
C ASN A 81 12.34 -10.44 4.33
N ALA A 82 11.09 -10.50 3.84
CA ALA A 82 10.61 -11.65 3.09
C ALA A 82 11.31 -11.73 1.72
N ARG A 83 11.56 -12.97 1.26
CA ARG A 83 12.12 -13.23 -0.06
C ARG A 83 11.19 -12.65 -1.13
N GLY A 84 11.75 -11.94 -2.10
CA GLY A 84 10.97 -11.34 -3.19
C GLY A 84 10.36 -9.97 -2.85
N PHE A 85 10.62 -9.40 -1.66
CA PHE A 85 10.14 -8.06 -1.30
C PHE A 85 10.52 -6.98 -2.32
N SER A 86 11.63 -7.14 -3.05
CA SER A 86 12.03 -6.25 -4.14
C SER A 86 10.94 -6.06 -5.20
N VAL A 87 10.14 -7.09 -5.49
CA VAL A 87 9.04 -7.03 -6.47
C VAL A 87 7.89 -6.17 -5.95
N LEU A 88 7.50 -6.36 -4.68
CA LEU A 88 6.50 -5.50 -4.05
C LEU A 88 7.00 -4.05 -3.96
N LYS A 89 8.27 -3.85 -3.61
CA LYS A 89 8.90 -2.52 -3.56
C LYS A 89 8.85 -1.84 -4.93
N GLN A 90 9.15 -2.58 -6.00
CA GLN A 90 9.10 -2.08 -7.37
C GLN A 90 7.67 -1.68 -7.76
N LEU A 91 6.68 -2.57 -7.54
CA LEU A 91 5.27 -2.29 -7.79
C LEU A 91 4.81 -1.01 -7.09
N LEU A 92 5.17 -0.84 -5.81
CA LEU A 92 4.84 0.37 -5.06
C LEU A 92 5.55 1.59 -5.63
N THR A 93 6.84 1.48 -5.97
CA THR A 93 7.67 2.61 -6.45
C THR A 93 7.24 3.10 -7.82
N GLU A 94 6.81 2.20 -8.70
CA GLU A 94 6.43 2.52 -10.09
C GLU A 94 5.02 3.09 -10.22
N ASN A 95 4.14 2.88 -9.23
CA ASN A 95 2.72 3.22 -9.36
C ASN A 95 2.21 4.25 -8.33
N TYR A 96 2.97 4.56 -7.28
CA TYR A 96 2.46 5.43 -6.20
C TYR A 96 2.34 6.90 -6.60
N GLN A 97 3.06 7.38 -7.62
CA GLN A 97 2.98 8.78 -8.06
C GLN A 97 1.72 9.04 -8.91
N GLU A 98 1.29 8.01 -9.63
CA GLU A 98 0.20 8.01 -10.60
C GLU A 98 -1.13 7.83 -9.87
N ILE A 99 -1.24 6.79 -9.04
CA ILE A 99 -2.51 6.41 -8.42
C ILE A 99 -2.51 6.51 -6.90
N GLY A 100 -1.35 6.67 -6.26
CA GLY A 100 -1.23 6.75 -4.81
C GLY A 100 -1.36 5.39 -4.09
N TYR A 101 -0.72 5.29 -2.91
CA TYR A 101 -0.75 4.08 -2.08
C TYR A 101 -2.15 3.57 -1.77
N ALA A 102 -3.11 4.49 -1.55
CA ALA A 102 -4.48 4.10 -1.21
C ALA A 102 -5.13 3.29 -2.34
N ASN A 103 -4.98 3.70 -3.59
CA ASN A 103 -5.56 2.98 -4.72
C ASN A 103 -4.82 1.65 -4.96
N ILE A 104 -3.49 1.62 -4.82
CA ILE A 104 -2.73 0.35 -4.87
C ILE A 104 -3.26 -0.65 -3.83
N CYS A 105 -3.46 -0.21 -2.59
CA CYS A 105 -3.99 -1.06 -1.52
C CYS A 105 -5.41 -1.57 -1.84
N LYS A 106 -6.28 -0.70 -2.34
CA LYS A 106 -7.64 -1.07 -2.72
C LYS A 106 -7.67 -2.07 -3.88
N LEU A 107 -6.80 -1.90 -4.88
CA LEU A 107 -6.64 -2.87 -5.97
C LEU A 107 -6.15 -4.22 -5.43
N ALA A 108 -5.20 -4.24 -4.49
CA ALA A 108 -4.75 -5.47 -3.83
C ALA A 108 -5.85 -6.14 -3.00
N LEU A 109 -6.81 -5.37 -2.47
CA LEU A 109 -8.01 -5.91 -1.81
C LEU A 109 -9.09 -6.39 -2.80
N GLY A 110 -8.84 -6.31 -4.11
CA GLY A 110 -9.75 -6.77 -5.15
C GLY A 110 -10.75 -5.73 -5.66
N GLU A 111 -10.62 -4.46 -5.27
CA GLU A 111 -11.48 -3.41 -5.81
C GLU A 111 -11.28 -3.25 -7.33
N ALA A 112 -12.36 -2.91 -8.04
CA ALA A 112 -12.31 -2.74 -9.48
C ALA A 112 -11.73 -1.35 -9.83
N PRO A 113 -10.90 -1.21 -10.89
CA PRO A 113 -10.39 0.10 -11.32
C PRO A 113 -11.49 1.15 -11.50
N LYS A 114 -12.64 0.73 -12.03
CA LYS A 114 -13.82 1.58 -12.25
C LYS A 114 -14.37 2.22 -10.97
N SER A 115 -14.26 1.57 -9.80
CA SER A 115 -14.74 2.13 -8.52
C SER A 115 -13.75 3.11 -7.87
N LEU A 116 -12.53 3.19 -8.40
CA LEU A 116 -11.47 4.04 -7.86
C LEU A 116 -11.32 5.36 -8.62
N ILE A 117 -11.91 5.45 -9.82
CA ILE A 117 -11.99 6.70 -10.58
C ILE A 117 -12.88 7.68 -9.84
N GLY A 118 -12.37 8.90 -9.63
CA GLY A 118 -13.13 9.97 -8.99
C GLY A 118 -13.32 9.80 -7.48
N ALA A 119 -12.86 8.69 -6.87
CA ALA A 119 -12.93 8.47 -5.42
C ALA A 119 -12.03 9.41 -4.60
N SER A 120 -11.33 10.35 -5.24
CA SER A 120 -10.55 11.41 -4.60
C SER A 120 -11.39 12.66 -4.28
N VAL A 121 -12.69 12.51 -4.08
CA VAL A 121 -13.57 13.55 -3.52
C VAL A 121 -14.24 13.02 -2.26
N VAL A 122 -13.53 13.08 -1.13
CA VAL A 122 -14.18 13.17 0.18
C VAL A 122 -13.48 14.29 0.94
N LYS A 123 -14.28 15.31 1.28
CA LYS A 123 -13.93 16.54 2.01
C LYS A 123 -13.23 16.27 3.33
#